data_AF-A0A0S6X0I6-F1
#
_entry.id   AF-A0A0S6X0I6-F1
#
_cell.length_a   1.000
_cell.length_b   1.000
_cell.length_c   1.000
_cell.angle_alpha   90.00
_cell.angle_beta   90.00
_cell.angle_gamma   90.00
#
_symmetry.space_group_name_H-M   'P 1'
#
loop_
_entity.id
_entity.type
_entity.pdbx_description
1 polymer ?
#
loop_
_entity_poly.entity_id
_entity_poly.type
_entity_poly.pdbx_seq_one_letter_code
_entity_poly.pdbx_strand_id
1 'polypeptide(L)'
;MYAGFAIGQGWDAGVLLDSDEAGKKAKGKIDELYVSKMAADSGQKFRTIMLGKAAGTKQTDFAIEDLFPPKFFIDCVNETYGIAIKAEDLPEDGSDMISKKVEHVLKTRHGHSQLDKKRIMGEMWKQFDAWKSVDDLPAHTTGRAEKVFKAINEAFGD
;
A
#
# COMPACT_ATOMS: atom_id res chain seq x y z
N MET A 1 12.82 -10.91 7.50
CA MET A 1 12.69 -12.39 7.48
C MET A 1 11.62 -12.78 8.52
N TYR A 2 10.36 -12.44 8.26
CA TYR A 2 9.24 -12.71 9.19
C TYR A 2 8.34 -13.85 8.65
N ALA A 3 8.13 -13.87 7.32
CA ALA A 3 7.36 -14.89 6.61
C ALA A 3 7.84 -16.34 6.83
N GLY A 4 9.15 -16.60 6.72
CA GLY A 4 9.70 -17.95 6.87
C GLY A 4 9.52 -18.55 8.28
N PHE A 5 9.40 -17.70 9.31
CA PHE A 5 9.17 -18.16 10.68
C PHE A 5 7.74 -18.66 10.90
N ALA A 6 6.73 -17.97 10.36
CA ALA A 6 5.32 -18.36 10.49
C ALA A 6 5.04 -19.73 9.87
N ILE A 7 5.62 -20.01 8.69
CA ILE A 7 5.49 -21.31 8.03
C ILE A 7 6.15 -22.41 8.85
N GLY A 8 7.32 -22.16 9.44
CA GLY A 8 8.00 -23.11 10.33
C GLY A 8 7.23 -23.44 11.62
N GLN A 9 6.23 -22.62 11.99
CA GLN A 9 5.30 -22.87 13.10
C GLN A 9 4.00 -23.55 12.65
N GLY A 10 3.91 -23.96 11.38
CA GLY A 10 2.74 -24.64 10.82
C GLY A 10 1.59 -23.72 10.44
N TRP A 11 1.82 -22.40 10.35
CA TRP A 11 0.79 -21.44 9.97
C TRP A 11 0.84 -21.10 8.48
N ASP A 12 -0.34 -21.01 7.88
CA ASP A 12 -0.49 -20.33 6.61
C ASP A 12 -0.10 -18.85 6.76
N ALA A 13 0.69 -18.36 5.81
CA ALA A 13 1.20 -17.00 5.84
C ALA A 13 1.07 -16.34 4.48
N GLY A 14 1.14 -15.01 4.47
CA GLY A 14 1.14 -14.26 3.23
C GLY A 14 1.63 -12.85 3.43
N VAL A 15 1.84 -12.16 2.32
CA VAL A 15 2.23 -10.77 2.29
C VAL A 15 1.39 -10.01 1.29
N LEU A 16 0.97 -8.81 1.68
CA LEU A 16 0.37 -7.83 0.80
C LEU A 16 1.47 -6.84 0.39
N LEU A 17 1.74 -6.76 -0.91
CA LEU A 17 2.82 -5.94 -1.47
C LEU A 17 2.25 -4.80 -2.31
N ASP A 18 2.87 -3.62 -2.22
CA ASP A 18 2.62 -2.54 -3.17
C ASP A 18 2.86 -3.03 -4.62
N SER A 19 2.08 -2.54 -5.58
CA SER A 19 2.19 -2.88 -7.00
C SER A 19 3.21 -2.02 -7.74
N ASP A 20 4.32 -1.68 -7.11
CA ASP A 20 5.43 -0.95 -7.74
C ASP A 20 6.59 -1.90 -8.12
N GLU A 21 7.71 -1.34 -8.60
CA GLU A 21 8.90 -2.12 -8.95
C GLU A 21 9.47 -2.88 -7.73
N ALA A 22 9.46 -2.26 -6.55
CA ALA A 22 10.00 -2.88 -5.33
C ALA A 22 9.15 -4.07 -4.88
N GLY A 23 7.82 -3.95 -4.92
CA GLY A 23 6.89 -5.03 -4.64
C GLY A 23 6.96 -6.15 -5.67
N LYS A 24 7.09 -5.83 -6.97
CA LYS A 24 7.30 -6.84 -8.04
C LYS A 24 8.60 -7.61 -7.81
N LYS A 25 9.70 -6.93 -7.44
CA LYS A 25 10.98 -7.56 -7.07
C LYS A 25 10.85 -8.41 -5.81
N ALA A 26 10.12 -7.94 -4.80
CA ALA A 26 9.89 -8.68 -3.56
C ALA A 26 9.08 -9.96 -3.83
N LYS A 27 8.03 -9.89 -4.67
CA LYS A 27 7.29 -11.06 -5.15
C LYS A 27 8.21 -12.05 -5.83
N GLY A 28 9.03 -11.60 -6.80
CA GLY A 28 9.99 -12.48 -7.49
C GLY A 28 10.92 -13.18 -6.49
N LYS A 29 11.50 -12.44 -5.55
CA LYS A 29 12.33 -13.03 -4.49
C LYS A 29 11.55 -14.03 -3.65
N ILE A 30 10.32 -13.75 -3.23
CA ILE A 30 9.53 -14.66 -2.40
C ILE A 30 9.19 -15.94 -3.16
N ASP A 31 8.84 -15.82 -4.43
CA ASP A 31 8.50 -16.97 -5.28
C ASP A 31 9.75 -17.83 -5.55
N GLU A 32 10.91 -17.20 -5.76
CA GLU A 32 12.21 -17.86 -5.99
C GLU A 32 12.86 -18.42 -4.71
N LEU A 33 12.66 -17.75 -3.56
CA LEU A 33 13.21 -18.15 -2.27
C LEU A 33 12.55 -19.41 -1.73
N TYR A 34 13.28 -20.12 -0.88
CA TYR A 34 12.87 -21.35 -0.20
C TYR A 34 11.54 -21.28 0.57
N VAL A 35 10.92 -20.11 0.79
CA VAL A 35 9.68 -20.01 1.55
C VAL A 35 8.54 -20.76 0.88
N SER A 36 8.40 -20.66 -0.45
CA SER A 36 7.42 -21.41 -1.23
C SER A 36 7.73 -22.92 -1.24
N LYS A 37 9.01 -23.30 -1.29
CA LYS A 37 9.48 -24.69 -1.23
C LYS A 37 9.29 -25.33 0.15
N MET A 38 9.65 -24.62 1.21
CA MET A 38 9.49 -25.04 2.61
C MET A 38 8.01 -25.22 2.95
N ALA A 39 7.14 -24.32 2.48
CA ALA A 39 5.70 -24.44 2.66
C ALA A 39 5.14 -25.71 1.97
N ALA A 40 5.61 -26.02 0.75
CA ALA A 40 5.18 -27.21 0.02
C ALA A 40 5.54 -28.51 0.76
N ASP A 41 6.72 -28.58 1.36
CA ASP A 41 7.17 -29.77 2.12
C ASP A 41 6.40 -29.97 3.43
N SER A 42 5.83 -28.92 4.00
CA SER A 42 5.12 -28.95 5.28
C SER A 42 3.59 -28.85 5.16
N GLY A 43 3.06 -28.72 3.94
CA GLY A 43 1.62 -28.67 3.64
C GLY A 43 0.94 -27.31 3.88
N GLN A 44 1.70 -26.29 4.29
CA GLN A 44 1.22 -24.90 4.37
C GLN A 44 1.42 -24.19 3.03
N LYS A 45 0.81 -23.02 2.85
CA LYS A 45 1.09 -22.17 1.67
C LYS A 45 1.51 -20.77 2.08
N PHE A 46 2.40 -20.20 1.27
CA PHE A 46 2.72 -18.77 1.36
C PHE A 46 2.02 -18.02 0.23
N ARG A 47 1.15 -17.05 0.57
CA ARG A 47 0.39 -16.27 -0.41
C ARG A 47 1.03 -14.91 -0.64
N THR A 48 1.39 -14.62 -1.89
CA THR A 48 1.85 -13.29 -2.29
C THR A 48 0.74 -12.55 -3.00
N ILE A 49 0.23 -11.48 -2.38
CA ILE A 49 -0.89 -10.68 -2.90
C ILE A 49 -0.35 -9.32 -3.32
N MET A 50 -0.57 -8.94 -4.58
CA MET A 50 -0.24 -7.61 -5.09
C MET A 50 -1.42 -6.66 -4.87
N LEU A 51 -1.19 -5.57 -4.14
CA LEU A 51 -2.23 -4.66 -3.66
C LEU A 51 -3.06 -4.05 -4.79
N GLY A 52 -2.42 -3.59 -5.87
CA GLY A 52 -3.15 -3.00 -7.00
C GLY A 52 -4.09 -4.01 -7.70
N LYS A 53 -3.66 -5.27 -7.80
CA LYS A 53 -4.53 -6.36 -8.32
C LYS A 53 -5.68 -6.63 -7.35
N ALA A 54 -5.39 -6.70 -6.05
CA ALA A 54 -6.38 -6.94 -5.00
C ALA A 54 -7.42 -5.81 -4.89
N ALA A 55 -7.01 -4.56 -5.07
CA ALA A 55 -7.90 -3.39 -5.09
C ALA A 55 -8.71 -3.26 -6.40
N GLY A 56 -8.39 -4.07 -7.41
CA GLY A 56 -9.04 -4.02 -8.72
C GLY A 56 -8.80 -2.71 -9.48
N THR A 57 -7.65 -2.07 -9.28
CA THR A 57 -7.26 -0.85 -10.01
C THR A 57 -6.67 -1.19 -11.37
N LYS A 58 -6.72 -0.22 -12.29
CA LYS A 58 -6.02 -0.27 -13.58
C LYS A 58 -4.69 0.50 -13.57
N GLN A 59 -4.34 1.11 -12.43
CA GLN A 59 -3.08 1.84 -12.28
C GLN A 59 -1.89 0.88 -12.41
N THR A 60 -0.81 1.39 -13.04
CA THR A 60 0.41 0.61 -13.30
C THR A 60 1.23 0.42 -12.02
N ASP A 61 1.30 1.48 -11.23
CA ASP A 61 1.89 1.53 -9.90
C ASP A 61 0.78 1.83 -8.88
N PHE A 62 0.77 1.15 -7.74
CA PHE A 62 -0.27 1.32 -6.72
C PHE A 62 0.27 0.94 -5.34
N ALA A 63 0.15 1.81 -4.36
CA ALA A 63 0.55 1.54 -2.98
C ALA A 63 -0.62 1.70 -2.01
N ILE A 64 -0.37 1.42 -0.73
CA ILE A 64 -1.39 1.51 0.33
C ILE A 64 -2.04 2.89 0.41
N GLU A 65 -1.30 3.96 0.13
CA GLU A 65 -1.84 5.33 0.12
C GLU A 65 -2.88 5.54 -1.00
N ASP A 66 -2.74 4.79 -2.10
CA ASP A 66 -3.66 4.86 -3.24
C ASP A 66 -4.98 4.10 -2.98
N LEU A 67 -5.14 3.42 -1.84
CA LEU A 67 -6.48 2.95 -1.41
C LEU A 67 -7.41 4.13 -1.09
N PHE A 68 -6.85 5.28 -0.75
CA PHE A 68 -7.58 6.48 -0.44
C PHE A 68 -7.68 7.41 -1.67
N PRO A 69 -8.63 8.36 -1.69
CA PRO A 69 -8.62 9.44 -2.67
C PRO A 69 -7.32 10.23 -2.62
N PRO A 70 -6.82 10.76 -3.75
CA PRO A 70 -5.65 11.63 -3.79
C PRO A 70 -5.71 12.76 -2.77
N LYS A 71 -6.89 13.39 -2.61
CA LYS A 71 -7.11 14.46 -1.64
C LYS A 71 -6.76 14.07 -0.22
N PHE A 72 -7.11 12.87 0.23
CA PHE A 72 -6.81 12.41 1.60
C PHE A 72 -5.31 12.42 1.88
N PHE A 73 -4.52 11.88 0.95
CA PHE A 73 -3.08 11.84 1.11
C PHE A 73 -2.45 13.23 1.01
N ILE A 74 -2.92 14.08 0.09
CA ILE A 74 -2.48 15.48 -0.03
C ILE A 74 -2.74 16.24 1.28
N ASP A 75 -3.93 16.09 1.88
CA ASP A 75 -4.27 16.74 3.14
C ASP A 75 -3.33 16.28 4.27
N CYS A 76 -3.01 14.99 4.36
CA CYS A 76 -2.04 14.47 5.32
C CYS A 76 -0.64 15.06 5.11
N VAL A 77 -0.21 15.24 3.84
CA VAL A 77 1.08 15.87 3.51
C VAL A 77 1.06 17.34 3.91
N ASN A 78 0.01 18.07 3.55
CA ASN A 78 -0.14 19.49 3.88
C ASN A 78 -0.02 19.72 5.39
N GLU A 79 -0.73 18.92 6.19
CA GLU A 79 -0.67 18.99 7.65
C GLU A 79 0.73 18.62 8.19
N THR A 80 1.36 17.60 7.60
CA THR A 80 2.69 17.13 8.02
C THR A 80 3.78 18.18 7.83
N TYR A 81 3.74 18.93 6.73
CA TYR A 81 4.78 19.88 6.35
C TYR A 81 4.40 21.35 6.55
N GLY A 82 3.14 21.66 6.90
CA GLY A 82 2.64 23.02 6.98
C GLY A 82 2.61 23.73 5.62
N ILE A 83 2.24 22.99 4.57
CA ILE A 83 2.16 23.47 3.18
C ILE A 83 0.74 23.34 2.62
N ALA A 84 0.51 23.82 1.39
CA ALA A 84 -0.80 23.84 0.76
C ALA A 84 -0.75 23.36 -0.70
N ILE A 85 -0.31 22.12 -0.91
CA ILE A 85 -0.38 21.43 -2.21
C ILE A 85 -1.85 21.21 -2.56
N LYS A 86 -2.22 21.47 -3.81
CA LYS A 86 -3.54 21.16 -4.37
C LYS A 86 -3.48 20.03 -5.38
N ALA A 87 -4.63 19.46 -5.72
CA ALA A 87 -4.70 18.37 -6.70
C ALA A 87 -4.20 18.81 -8.08
N GLU A 88 -4.41 20.07 -8.44
CA GLU A 88 -3.99 20.66 -9.72
C GLU A 88 -2.47 20.89 -9.78
N ASP A 89 -1.78 20.83 -8.63
CA ASP A 89 -0.33 20.95 -8.56
C ASP A 89 0.40 19.64 -8.89
N LEU A 90 -0.34 18.52 -8.90
CA LEU A 90 0.23 17.20 -9.13
C LEU A 90 0.59 17.01 -10.61
N PRO A 91 1.77 16.44 -10.91
CA PRO A 91 2.12 16.12 -12.29
C PRO A 91 1.17 15.06 -12.89
N GLU A 92 0.87 15.22 -14.17
CA GLU A 92 0.12 14.24 -14.95
C GLU A 92 1.01 13.10 -15.46
N ASP A 93 2.33 13.27 -15.47
CA ASP A 93 3.31 12.34 -16.03
C ASP A 93 4.13 11.56 -14.98
N GLY A 94 4.63 10.38 -15.37
CA GLY A 94 5.68 9.64 -14.65
C GLY A 94 5.22 8.46 -13.79
N SER A 95 4.22 8.61 -12.91
CA SER A 95 3.70 7.49 -12.09
C SER A 95 2.26 7.72 -11.64
N ASP A 96 1.50 6.63 -11.53
CA ASP A 96 0.13 6.66 -11.02
C ASP A 96 0.04 6.79 -9.49
N MET A 97 1.14 6.55 -8.76
CA MET A 97 1.17 6.58 -7.30
C MET A 97 1.11 8.01 -6.76
N ILE A 98 0.16 8.27 -5.86
CA ILE A 98 -0.01 9.59 -5.24
C ILE A 98 1.24 10.04 -4.49
N SER A 99 1.93 9.13 -3.80
CA SER A 99 3.13 9.42 -3.04
C SER A 99 4.27 9.93 -3.92
N LYS A 100 4.47 9.35 -5.10
CA LYS A 100 5.48 9.81 -6.08
C LYS A 100 5.11 11.15 -6.68
N LYS A 101 3.84 11.38 -7.01
CA LYS A 101 3.34 12.66 -7.52
C LYS A 101 3.56 13.79 -6.51
N VAL A 102 3.21 13.56 -5.26
CA VAL A 102 3.41 14.54 -4.17
C VAL A 102 4.89 14.75 -3.88
N GLU A 103 5.71 13.69 -3.87
CA GLU A 103 7.15 13.82 -3.70
C GLU A 103 7.79 14.68 -4.78
N HIS A 104 7.35 14.57 -6.04
CA HIS A 104 7.79 15.43 -7.12
C HIS A 104 7.50 16.91 -6.82
N VAL A 105 6.29 17.23 -6.33
CA VAL A 105 5.92 18.61 -5.96
C VAL A 105 6.75 19.11 -4.76
N LEU A 106 6.96 18.27 -3.74
CA LEU A 106 7.80 18.60 -2.58
C LEU A 106 9.23 18.94 -2.98
N LYS A 107 9.81 18.17 -3.91
CA LYS A 107 11.15 18.40 -4.45
C LYS A 107 11.25 19.68 -5.26
N THR A 108 10.32 19.86 -6.21
CA THR A 108 10.39 20.93 -7.21
C THR A 108 9.95 22.29 -6.66
N ARG A 109 8.94 22.34 -5.78
CA ARG A 109 8.34 23.59 -5.30
C ARG A 109 8.68 23.95 -3.86
N HIS A 110 9.04 22.96 -3.04
CA HIS A 110 9.24 23.16 -1.60
C HIS A 110 10.65 22.82 -1.11
N GLY A 111 11.57 22.45 -2.02
CA GLY A 111 12.99 22.25 -1.70
C GLY A 111 13.28 21.03 -0.80
N HIS A 112 12.33 20.10 -0.65
CA HIS A 112 12.56 18.87 0.09
C HIS A 112 13.42 17.90 -0.71
N SER A 113 14.29 17.14 -0.04
CA SER A 113 15.11 16.12 -0.71
C SER A 113 14.33 14.85 -1.04
N GLN A 114 13.34 14.51 -0.22
CA GLN A 114 12.48 13.33 -0.37
C GLN A 114 11.22 13.48 0.50
N LEU A 115 10.22 12.67 0.21
CA LEU A 115 9.02 12.52 1.02
C LEU A 115 9.33 11.68 2.27
N ASP A 116 9.14 12.24 3.46
CA ASP A 116 9.20 11.52 4.73
C ASP A 116 7.89 10.74 4.96
N LYS A 117 7.89 9.49 4.49
CA LYS A 117 6.74 8.59 4.58
C LYS A 117 6.36 8.30 6.03
N LYS A 118 7.33 8.24 6.95
CA LYS A 118 7.07 7.95 8.36
C LYS A 118 6.23 9.05 9.01
N ARG A 119 6.57 10.32 8.74
CA ARG A 119 5.81 11.45 9.28
C ARG A 119 4.38 11.49 8.73
N ILE A 120 4.22 11.27 7.42
CA ILE A 120 2.90 11.26 6.79
C ILE A 120 2.05 10.10 7.30
N MET A 121 2.62 8.90 7.47
CA MET A 121 1.91 7.78 8.08
C MET A 121 1.49 8.07 9.53
N GLY A 122 2.28 8.86 10.27
CA GLY A 122 1.89 9.36 11.60
C GLY A 122 0.64 10.25 11.54
N GLU A 123 0.52 11.10 10.52
CA GLU A 123 -0.68 11.92 10.31
C GLU A 123 -1.88 11.09 9.86
N MET A 124 -1.67 10.13 8.94
CA MET A 124 -2.71 9.17 8.55
C MET A 124 -3.22 8.40 9.77
N TRP A 125 -2.34 7.95 10.66
CA TRP A 125 -2.72 7.26 11.90
C TRP A 125 -3.62 8.11 12.80
N LYS A 126 -3.32 9.40 12.99
CA LYS A 126 -4.20 10.28 13.76
C LYS A 126 -5.60 10.35 13.16
N GLN A 127 -5.71 10.40 11.84
CA GLN A 127 -7.02 10.39 11.17
C GLN A 127 -7.72 9.05 11.34
N PHE A 128 -6.98 7.94 11.26
CA PHE A 128 -7.53 6.60 11.48
C PHE A 128 -8.10 6.46 12.90
N ASP A 129 -7.39 6.97 13.91
CA ASP A 129 -7.83 6.94 15.31
C ASP A 129 -9.09 7.80 15.55
N ALA A 130 -9.37 8.77 14.68
CA ALA A 130 -10.56 9.60 14.75
C ALA A 130 -11.81 8.95 14.14
N TRP A 131 -11.64 7.93 13.28
CA TRP A 131 -12.73 7.22 12.62
C TRP A 131 -13.44 6.27 13.59
N LYS A 132 -14.78 6.30 13.57
CA LYS A 132 -15.67 5.52 14.44
C LYS A 132 -16.55 4.56 13.66
N SER A 133 -16.81 4.84 12.38
CA SER A 133 -17.58 3.98 11.51
C SER A 133 -17.03 3.95 10.08
N VAL A 134 -17.61 3.08 9.26
CA VAL A 134 -17.31 3.00 7.82
C VAL A 134 -17.65 4.31 7.09
N ASP A 135 -18.59 5.09 7.62
CA ASP A 135 -19.00 6.38 7.03
C ASP A 135 -17.96 7.48 7.23
N ASP A 136 -17.04 7.30 8.18
CA ASP A 136 -15.91 8.23 8.39
C ASP A 136 -14.78 8.00 7.37
N LEU A 137 -14.82 6.90 6.60
CA LEU A 137 -13.81 6.61 5.60
C LEU A 137 -13.86 7.66 4.46
N PRO A 138 -12.70 8.03 3.90
CA PRO A 138 -12.66 8.83 2.68
C PRO A 138 -13.46 8.17 1.55
N ALA A 139 -14.02 9.01 0.67
CA ALA A 139 -14.85 8.55 -0.44
C ALA A 139 -14.17 7.45 -1.26
N HIS A 140 -14.92 6.46 -1.74
CA HIS A 140 -14.41 5.33 -2.52
C HIS A 140 -13.43 4.38 -1.80
N THR A 141 -12.97 4.69 -0.58
CA THR A 141 -12.08 3.81 0.19
C THR A 141 -12.77 2.50 0.54
N THR A 142 -14.04 2.53 0.95
CA THR A 142 -14.82 1.32 1.29
C THR A 142 -14.80 0.29 0.17
N GLY A 143 -15.16 0.69 -1.06
CA GLY A 143 -15.20 -0.23 -2.19
C GLY A 143 -13.83 -0.76 -2.62
N ARG A 144 -12.74 -0.01 -2.38
CA ARG A 144 -11.37 -0.51 -2.60
C ARG A 144 -10.96 -1.49 -1.50
N ALA A 145 -11.25 -1.16 -0.24
CA ALA A 145 -10.97 -1.99 0.91
C ALA A 145 -11.72 -3.34 0.84
N GLU A 146 -13.01 -3.33 0.50
CA GLU A 146 -13.81 -4.54 0.30
C GLU A 146 -13.19 -5.50 -0.71
N LYS A 147 -12.70 -5.00 -1.84
CA LYS A 147 -12.02 -5.83 -2.85
C LYS A 147 -10.71 -6.41 -2.32
N VAL A 148 -9.93 -5.62 -1.59
CA VAL A 148 -8.69 -6.09 -0.96
C VAL A 148 -8.98 -7.18 0.06
N PHE A 149 -9.94 -6.97 0.98
CA PHE A 149 -10.35 -7.97 1.95
C PHE A 149 -10.89 -9.23 1.29
N LYS A 150 -11.70 -9.09 0.23
CA LYS A 150 -12.17 -10.24 -0.55
C LYS A 150 -11.01 -11.02 -1.15
N ALA A 151 -10.04 -10.36 -1.79
CA ALA A 151 -8.87 -11.02 -2.36
C ALA A 151 -7.99 -11.70 -1.30
N ILE A 152 -7.87 -11.10 -0.10
CA ILE A 152 -7.19 -11.73 1.04
C ILE A 152 -7.97 -12.97 1.49
N ASN A 153 -9.28 -12.85 1.73
CA ASN A 153 -10.11 -13.96 2.17
C ASN A 153 -10.12 -15.10 1.14
N GLU A 154 -10.15 -14.81 -0.16
CA GLU A 154 -10.04 -15.82 -1.22
C GLU A 154 -8.66 -16.50 -1.26
N ALA A 155 -7.60 -15.78 -0.88
CA ALA A 155 -6.25 -16.36 -0.83
C ALA A 155 -6.04 -17.30 0.36
N PHE A 156 -6.80 -17.11 1.43
CA PHE A 156 -6.74 -17.90 2.67
C PHE A 156 -7.94 -18.82 2.91
N GLY A 157 -9.01 -18.68 2.11
CA GLY A 157 -10.15 -19.59 2.12
C GLY A 157 -9.80 -20.90 1.43
N ASP A 158 -10.36 -21.99 1.96
CA ASP A 158 -10.24 -23.35 1.42
C ASP A 158 -11.00 -23.52 0.09
#